data_AF-A0A6I2STY5-F1
#
_entry.id   AF-A0A6I2STY5-F1
#
_cell.length_a   1.000
_cell.length_b   1.000
_cell.length_c   1.000
_cell.angle_alpha   90.00
_cell.angle_beta   90.00
_cell.angle_gamma   90.00
#
_symmetry.space_group_name_H-M   'P 1'
#
loop_
_entity.id
_entity.type
_entity.pdbx_description
1 polymer ?
#
loop_
_entity_poly.entity_id
_entity_poly.type
_entity_poly.pdbx_seq_one_letter_code
_entity_poly.pdbx_strand_id
1 'polypeptide(L)'
;MRNDLLYLCTLGLIVAVAAEVPAATYQWEDSKGGMHFTDNPDNIPKKYRGKVRELESIAPSATSIIPDTAPVQPSSSVTAGRAQDETVWRQRYASIRGELASIRERIATKKEKLQELRRQRTLFHKVSDRLAYNDLEREIGQDEDRVSQLEKELADLDVEAAREAVPLEWRK
;
A
#
# COMPACT_ATOMS: atom_id res chain seq x y z
N MET A 1 43.36 44.16 12.24
CA MET A 1 44.36 43.78 11.23
C MET A 1 43.88 42.45 10.65
N ARG A 2 43.00 42.48 9.65
CA ARG A 2 43.34 42.48 8.20
C ARG A 2 44.21 41.28 7.85
N ASN A 3 43.56 40.22 7.38
CA ASN A 3 44.05 39.29 6.36
C ASN A 3 42.82 38.83 5.55
N ASP A 4 42.20 39.82 4.87
CA ASP A 4 41.37 39.60 3.69
C ASP A 4 42.28 39.64 2.45
N LEU A 5 41.86 38.94 1.39
CA LEU A 5 42.42 38.89 0.03
C LEU A 5 43.67 38.00 -0.19
N LEU A 6 43.43 36.70 -0.47
CA LEU A 6 44.02 36.00 -1.63
C LEU A 6 43.55 34.53 -1.69
N TYR A 7 42.24 34.28 -1.80
CA TYR A 7 41.70 33.05 -2.40
C TYR A 7 40.47 33.43 -3.23
N LEU A 8 40.68 34.40 -4.12
CA LEU A 8 39.87 34.61 -5.31
C LEU A 8 40.33 33.57 -6.34
N CYS A 9 39.36 32.86 -6.93
CA CYS A 9 39.47 31.92 -8.04
C CYS A 9 39.76 30.45 -7.69
N THR A 10 38.91 29.58 -8.24
CA THR A 10 38.87 28.11 -8.12
C THR A 10 38.33 27.65 -6.77
N LEU A 11 37.17 27.04 -6.68
CA LEU A 11 36.85 25.77 -7.31
C LEU A 11 35.34 25.59 -7.23
N GLY A 12 34.65 25.61 -8.37
CA GLY A 12 33.97 24.40 -8.77
C GLY A 12 32.55 24.36 -8.24
N LEU A 13 31.67 25.11 -8.92
CA LEU A 13 30.24 24.93 -8.95
C LEU A 13 29.91 23.42 -9.01
N ILE A 14 29.53 22.82 -7.88
CA ILE A 14 28.97 21.47 -7.84
C ILE A 14 27.53 21.59 -8.37
N VAL A 15 27.41 21.48 -9.70
CA VAL A 15 26.13 21.22 -10.35
C VAL A 15 25.77 19.78 -9.99
N ALA A 16 24.86 19.62 -9.03
CA ALA A 16 24.19 18.35 -8.81
C ALA A 16 23.35 18.05 -10.07
N VAL A 17 23.86 17.14 -10.91
CA VAL A 17 23.05 16.50 -11.95
C VAL A 17 22.02 15.66 -11.21
N ALA A 18 20.81 16.19 -11.07
CA ALA A 18 19.65 15.38 -10.76
C ALA A 18 19.45 14.44 -11.95
N ALA A 19 19.86 13.18 -11.80
CA ALA A 19 19.45 12.14 -12.71
C ALA A 19 17.94 11.97 -12.50
N GLU A 20 17.15 12.57 -13.37
CA GLU A 20 15.75 12.21 -13.53
C GLU A 20 15.74 10.76 -13.99
N VAL A 21 15.55 9.83 -13.07
CA VAL A 21 15.19 8.46 -13.43
C VAL A 21 13.81 8.60 -14.07
N PRO A 22 13.65 8.26 -15.37
CA PRO A 22 12.32 8.23 -15.97
C PRO A 22 11.53 7.20 -15.17
N ALA A 23 10.59 7.67 -14.36
CA ALA A 23 9.68 6.82 -13.61
C ALA A 23 8.64 6.30 -14.62
N ALA A 24 9.08 5.36 -15.46
CA ALA A 24 8.19 4.57 -16.28
C ALA A 24 7.44 3.63 -15.34
N THR A 25 6.19 3.98 -15.04
CA THR A 25 5.34 3.09 -14.26
C THR A 25 4.84 1.98 -15.18
N TYR A 26 5.20 0.75 -14.84
CA TYR A 26 4.80 -0.44 -15.58
C TYR A 26 3.52 -0.99 -14.99
N GLN A 27 2.52 -1.22 -15.86
CA GLN A 27 1.30 -1.91 -15.49
C GLN A 27 1.17 -3.25 -16.20
N TRP A 28 0.73 -4.27 -15.48
CA TRP A 28 0.38 -5.57 -16.07
C TRP A 28 -0.84 -6.18 -15.41
N GLU A 29 -1.61 -6.92 -16.21
CA GLU A 29 -2.75 -7.70 -15.75
C GLU A 29 -2.31 -9.15 -15.47
N ASP A 30 -2.61 -9.67 -14.28
CA ASP A 30 -2.33 -11.06 -13.95
C ASP A 30 -3.35 -12.03 -14.57
N SER A 31 -3.14 -13.34 -14.37
CA SER A 31 -4.04 -14.36 -14.94
C SER A 31 -5.41 -14.44 -14.26
N LYS A 32 -5.60 -13.71 -13.16
CA LYS A 32 -6.86 -13.56 -12.43
C LYS A 32 -7.54 -12.22 -12.74
N GLY A 33 -6.98 -11.41 -13.64
CA GLY A 33 -7.50 -10.09 -14.01
C GLY A 33 -7.11 -8.96 -13.05
N GLY A 34 -6.19 -9.21 -12.11
CA GLY A 34 -5.67 -8.20 -11.19
C GLY A 34 -4.65 -7.29 -11.88
N MET A 35 -4.87 -5.99 -11.82
CA MET A 35 -3.93 -4.98 -12.32
C MET A 35 -2.85 -4.68 -11.27
N HIS A 36 -1.60 -4.85 -11.65
CA HIS A 36 -0.43 -4.56 -10.81
C HIS A 36 0.38 -3.42 -11.41
N PHE A 37 0.96 -2.59 -10.54
CA PHE A 37 1.79 -1.45 -10.91
C PHE A 37 3.16 -1.61 -10.26
N THR A 38 4.22 -1.30 -10.99
CA THR A 38 5.57 -1.23 -10.42
C THR A 38 6.42 -0.22 -11.17
N ASP A 39 7.26 0.49 -10.43
CA ASP A 39 8.27 1.39 -11.01
C ASP A 39 9.60 0.66 -11.27
N ASN A 40 9.68 -0.63 -10.90
CA ASN A 40 10.85 -1.47 -11.16
C ASN A 40 10.49 -2.64 -12.11
N PRO A 41 11.01 -2.68 -13.34
CA PRO A 41 10.68 -3.72 -14.31
C PRO A 41 11.12 -5.13 -13.86
N ASP A 42 12.05 -5.24 -12.91
CA ASP A 42 12.48 -6.53 -12.36
C ASP A 42 11.42 -7.19 -11.46
N ASN A 43 10.51 -6.41 -10.87
CA ASN A 43 9.41 -6.93 -10.07
C ASN A 43 8.29 -7.54 -10.92
N ILE A 44 8.32 -7.37 -12.25
CA ILE A 44 7.34 -7.95 -13.16
C ILE A 44 7.66 -9.43 -13.36
N PRO A 45 6.76 -10.35 -12.99
CA PRO A 45 6.97 -11.77 -13.21
C PRO A 45 7.23 -12.07 -14.70
N LYS A 46 8.21 -12.92 -15.01
CA LYS A 46 8.64 -13.22 -16.39
C LYS A 46 7.48 -13.55 -17.34
N LYS A 47 6.43 -14.20 -16.84
CA LYS A 47 5.20 -14.55 -17.58
C LYS A 47 4.35 -13.36 -18.04
N TYR A 48 4.50 -12.19 -17.44
CA TYR A 48 3.71 -10.99 -17.75
C TYR A 48 4.51 -9.89 -18.44
N ARG A 49 5.84 -10.02 -18.56
CA ARG A 49 6.71 -9.01 -19.20
C ARG A 49 6.32 -8.66 -20.65
N GLY A 50 5.73 -9.61 -21.39
CA GLY A 50 5.24 -9.37 -22.76
C GLY A 50 3.86 -8.70 -22.86
N LYS A 51 3.17 -8.47 -21.74
CA LYS A 51 1.83 -7.84 -21.66
C LYS A 51 1.85 -6.49 -20.93
N VAL A 52 3.03 -5.96 -20.67
CA VAL A 52 3.22 -4.72 -19.94
C VAL A 52 2.90 -3.54 -20.85
N ARG A 53 2.09 -2.60 -20.36
CA ARG A 53 1.97 -1.27 -20.98
C ARG A 53 2.83 -0.29 -20.20
N GLU A 54 3.75 0.36 -20.89
CA GLU A 54 4.57 1.44 -20.35
C GLU A 54 3.73 2.73 -20.42
N LEU A 55 3.50 3.35 -19.26
CA LEU A 55 2.81 4.63 -19.18
C LEU A 55 3.88 5.73 -19.09
N GLU A 56 4.16 6.38 -20.21
CA GLU A 56 4.98 7.60 -20.21
C GLU A 56 4.19 8.76 -19.57
N SER A 57 4.85 9.50 -18.70
CA SER A 57 4.25 10.54 -17.85
C SER A 57 3.92 11.83 -18.64
N ILE A 58 2.62 12.03 -18.90
CA ILE A 58 1.82 13.26 -19.14
C ILE A 58 2.35 14.35 -20.11
N ALA A 59 1.59 14.56 -21.20
CA ALA A 59 1.24 15.91 -21.68
C ALA A 59 -0.29 15.97 -21.97
N PRO A 60 -1.01 17.03 -21.59
CA PRO A 60 -2.45 17.14 -21.83
C PRO A 60 -2.70 17.68 -23.24
N SER A 61 -3.36 16.90 -24.11
CA SER A 61 -3.95 17.46 -25.32
C SER A 61 -5.44 17.14 -25.39
N ALA A 62 -6.23 18.20 -25.19
CA ALA A 62 -7.65 18.23 -25.44
C ALA A 62 -7.96 18.04 -26.94
N THR A 63 -9.22 17.66 -27.18
CA THR A 63 -10.02 17.86 -28.41
C THR A 63 -10.02 16.72 -29.43
N SER A 64 -11.14 15.97 -29.43
CA SER A 64 -11.98 15.98 -30.63
C SER A 64 -13.45 15.76 -30.25
N ILE A 65 -14.30 16.71 -30.69
CA ILE A 65 -15.74 16.78 -30.44
C ILE A 65 -16.44 16.33 -31.75
N ILE A 66 -17.08 15.14 -31.70
CA ILE A 66 -18.37 14.61 -32.27
C ILE A 66 -19.09 15.53 -33.32
N PRO A 67 -19.71 15.06 -34.46
CA PRO A 67 -20.93 14.21 -34.43
C PRO A 67 -21.32 13.32 -35.65
N ASP A 68 -22.06 12.22 -35.39
CA ASP A 68 -23.24 11.85 -36.20
C ASP A 68 -24.21 10.88 -35.48
N THR A 69 -25.47 10.94 -35.88
CA THR A 69 -26.69 10.39 -35.26
C THR A 69 -27.10 9.04 -35.86
N ALA A 70 -27.42 8.02 -35.04
CA ALA A 70 -28.51 7.01 -35.15
C ALA A 70 -28.26 5.77 -34.25
N PRO A 71 -29.26 4.90 -33.97
CA PRO A 71 -30.02 4.84 -32.73
C PRO A 71 -29.57 3.73 -31.74
N VAL A 72 -29.83 4.01 -30.45
CA VAL A 72 -30.00 3.12 -29.30
C VAL A 72 -29.42 1.70 -29.40
N GLN A 73 -28.27 1.50 -28.77
CA GLN A 73 -27.90 0.22 -28.17
C GLN A 73 -27.58 0.48 -26.69
N PRO A 74 -28.30 -0.11 -25.72
CA PRO A 74 -27.94 0.03 -24.32
C PRO A 74 -26.55 -0.55 -24.15
N SER A 75 -25.59 0.33 -23.87
CA SER A 75 -24.18 0.00 -23.68
C SER A 75 -24.04 -0.87 -22.44
N SER A 76 -24.06 -2.19 -22.62
CA SER A 76 -23.73 -3.19 -21.59
C SER A 76 -22.28 -3.11 -21.11
N SER A 77 -21.48 -2.18 -21.65
CA SER A 77 -20.07 -1.99 -21.32
C SER A 77 -19.82 -1.16 -20.05
N VAL A 78 -20.83 -0.47 -19.50
CA VAL A 78 -20.69 0.24 -18.22
C VAL A 78 -20.57 -0.73 -17.03
N THR A 79 -21.15 -1.94 -17.16
CA THR A 79 -21.16 -2.93 -16.07
C THR A 79 -19.83 -3.67 -15.92
N ALA A 80 -19.11 -3.92 -17.01
CA ALA A 80 -17.87 -4.69 -16.97
C ALA A 80 -16.71 -3.94 -16.29
N GLY A 81 -16.54 -2.63 -16.58
CA GLY A 81 -15.54 -1.80 -15.88
C GLY A 81 -15.89 -1.56 -14.42
N ARG A 82 -17.17 -1.26 -14.14
CA ARG A 82 -17.67 -1.05 -12.77
C ARG A 82 -17.50 -2.29 -11.88
N ALA A 83 -17.71 -3.49 -12.41
CA ALA A 83 -17.53 -4.73 -11.65
C ALA A 83 -16.06 -5.04 -11.34
N GLN A 84 -15.13 -4.65 -12.22
CA GLN A 84 -13.69 -4.77 -11.96
C GLN A 84 -13.26 -3.82 -10.84
N ASP A 85 -13.70 -2.56 -10.89
CA ASP A 85 -13.41 -1.57 -9.84
C ASP A 85 -14.01 -2.01 -8.50
N GLU A 86 -15.26 -2.48 -8.48
CA GLU A 86 -15.93 -3.00 -7.29
C GLU A 86 -15.14 -4.15 -6.63
N THR A 87 -14.67 -5.10 -7.43
CA THR A 87 -13.93 -6.27 -6.92
C THR A 87 -12.60 -5.85 -6.29
N VAL A 88 -11.90 -4.90 -6.92
CA VAL A 88 -10.64 -4.35 -6.41
C VAL A 88 -10.86 -3.65 -5.07
N TRP A 89 -11.88 -2.78 -4.97
CA TRP A 89 -12.19 -2.07 -3.73
C TRP A 89 -12.58 -3.05 -2.62
N ARG A 90 -13.52 -3.97 -2.89
CA ARG A 90 -13.94 -4.98 -1.91
C ARG A 90 -12.77 -5.83 -1.42
N GLN A 91 -11.87 -6.23 -2.32
CA GLN A 91 -10.71 -7.03 -1.96
C GLN A 91 -9.75 -6.27 -1.03
N ARG A 92 -9.51 -4.97 -1.29
CA ARG A 92 -8.66 -4.13 -0.41
C ARG A 92 -9.24 -4.02 1.00
N TYR A 93 -10.53 -3.67 1.12
CA TYR A 93 -11.21 -3.60 2.41
C TYR A 93 -11.22 -4.95 3.13
N ALA A 94 -11.53 -6.04 2.41
CA ALA A 94 -11.56 -7.38 2.97
C ALA A 94 -10.18 -7.85 3.45
N SER A 95 -9.09 -7.53 2.73
CA SER A 95 -7.72 -7.87 3.12
C SER A 95 -7.34 -7.20 4.45
N ILE A 96 -7.50 -5.88 4.54
CA ILE A 96 -7.16 -5.11 5.75
C ILE A 96 -7.99 -5.58 6.95
N ARG A 97 -9.30 -5.81 6.75
CA ARG A 97 -10.18 -6.31 7.81
C ARG A 97 -9.84 -7.74 8.25
N GLY A 98 -9.49 -8.59 7.30
CA GLY A 98 -9.04 -9.95 7.57
C GLY A 98 -7.75 -9.97 8.38
N GLU A 99 -6.78 -9.14 8.02
CA GLU A 99 -5.54 -8.95 8.78
C GLU A 99 -5.83 -8.41 10.19
N LEU A 100 -6.67 -7.38 10.33
CA LEU A 100 -7.08 -6.83 11.62
C LEU A 100 -7.71 -7.91 12.52
N ALA A 101 -8.64 -8.70 11.97
CA ALA A 101 -9.29 -9.78 12.72
C ALA A 101 -8.27 -10.82 13.20
N SER A 102 -7.39 -11.27 12.32
CA SER A 102 -6.35 -12.26 12.64
C SER A 102 -5.37 -11.75 13.70
N ILE A 103 -4.94 -10.49 13.61
CA ILE A 103 -4.01 -9.91 14.59
C ILE A 103 -4.70 -9.73 15.94
N ARG A 104 -5.96 -9.27 15.97
CA ARG A 104 -6.72 -9.14 17.22
C ARG A 104 -6.91 -10.49 17.92
N GLU A 105 -7.16 -11.56 17.17
CA GLU A 105 -7.25 -12.92 17.72
C GLU A 105 -5.89 -13.41 18.27
N ARG A 106 -4.79 -13.13 17.57
CA ARG A 106 -3.43 -13.40 18.05
C ARG A 106 -3.13 -12.65 19.35
N ILE A 107 -3.49 -11.37 19.44
CA ILE A 107 -3.35 -10.57 20.67
C ILE A 107 -4.13 -11.21 21.82
N ALA A 108 -5.39 -11.60 21.59
CA ALA A 108 -6.22 -12.24 22.61
C ALA A 108 -5.56 -13.53 23.13
N THR A 109 -5.12 -14.39 22.23
CA THR A 109 -4.42 -15.65 22.56
C THR A 109 -3.13 -15.40 23.34
N LYS A 110 -2.34 -14.39 22.96
CA LYS A 110 -1.10 -14.02 23.66
C LYS A 110 -1.38 -13.45 25.05
N LYS A 111 -2.44 -12.65 25.21
CA LYS A 111 -2.86 -12.12 26.51
C LYS A 111 -3.29 -13.23 27.46
N GLU A 112 -4.00 -14.25 26.98
CA GLU A 112 -4.35 -15.43 27.78
C GLU A 112 -3.09 -16.20 28.24
N LYS A 113 -2.13 -16.44 27.33
CA LYS A 113 -0.85 -17.07 27.68
C LYS A 113 -0.06 -16.27 28.71
N LEU A 114 -0.07 -14.95 28.59
CA LEU A 114 0.60 -14.05 29.53
C LEU A 114 -0.05 -14.13 30.93
N GLN A 115 -1.38 -14.22 31.00
CA GLN A 115 -2.08 -14.45 32.26
C GLN A 115 -1.73 -15.81 32.89
N GLU A 116 -1.65 -16.88 32.09
CA GLU A 116 -1.25 -18.19 32.59
C GLU A 116 0.21 -18.19 33.09
N LEU A 117 1.14 -17.57 32.36
CA LEU A 117 2.52 -17.40 32.84
C LEU A 117 2.58 -16.58 34.13
N ARG A 118 1.75 -15.54 34.24
CA ARG A 118 1.67 -14.74 35.48
C ARG A 118 1.21 -15.58 36.65
N ARG A 119 0.23 -16.47 36.45
CA ARG A 119 -0.23 -17.43 37.46
C ARG A 119 0.88 -18.43 37.82
N GLN A 120 1.53 -19.03 36.83
CA GLN A 120 2.63 -19.98 37.05
C GLN A 120 3.83 -19.34 37.77
N ARG A 121 4.14 -18.07 37.47
CA ARG A 121 5.23 -17.33 38.11
C ARG A 121 5.01 -17.11 39.60
N THR A 122 3.76 -17.06 40.07
CA THR A 122 3.48 -17.00 41.53
C THR A 122 3.83 -18.31 42.24
N LEU A 123 3.89 -19.43 41.51
CA LEU A 123 4.20 -20.76 42.05
C LEU A 123 5.68 -21.13 41.84
N PHE A 124 6.28 -20.73 40.73
CA PHE A 124 7.65 -21.07 40.37
C PHE A 124 8.40 -19.84 39.82
N HIS A 125 9.58 -19.54 40.33
CA HIS A 125 10.41 -18.42 39.87
C HIS A 125 11.56 -18.89 38.98
N LYS A 126 11.26 -19.30 37.74
CA LYS A 126 12.30 -19.67 36.75
C LYS A 126 12.70 -18.47 35.89
N VAL A 127 13.97 -18.42 35.47
CA VAL A 127 14.48 -17.38 34.55
C VAL A 127 13.81 -17.48 33.19
N SER A 128 13.56 -18.69 32.69
CA SER A 128 12.85 -18.96 31.43
C SER A 128 11.48 -18.26 31.37
N ASP A 129 10.74 -18.27 32.47
CA ASP A 129 9.38 -17.76 32.51
C ASP A 129 9.37 -16.23 32.42
N ARG A 130 10.41 -15.57 32.95
CA ARG A 130 10.61 -14.13 32.78
C ARG A 130 10.91 -13.75 31.34
N LEU A 131 11.73 -14.53 30.65
CA LEU A 131 12.02 -14.31 29.24
C LEU A 131 10.77 -14.50 28.39
N ALA A 132 10.05 -15.61 28.56
CA ALA A 132 8.81 -15.89 27.85
C ALA A 132 7.73 -14.82 28.09
N TYR A 133 7.63 -14.29 29.31
CA TYR A 133 6.75 -13.18 29.65
C TYR A 133 7.11 -11.90 28.89
N ASN A 134 8.37 -11.49 28.95
CA ASN A 134 8.85 -10.28 28.28
C ASN A 134 8.73 -10.40 26.75
N ASP A 135 8.97 -11.58 26.20
CA ASP A 135 8.82 -11.86 24.77
C ASP A 135 7.36 -11.72 24.34
N LEU A 136 6.41 -12.27 25.12
CA LEU A 136 4.97 -12.11 24.86
C LEU A 136 4.52 -10.65 24.97
N GLU A 137 4.99 -9.90 25.98
CA GLU A 137 4.66 -8.46 26.09
C GLU A 137 5.14 -7.68 24.86
N ARG A 138 6.39 -7.91 24.43
CA ARG A 138 6.93 -7.27 23.23
C ARG A 138 6.14 -7.63 21.99
N GLU A 139 5.81 -8.91 21.81
CA GLU A 139 5.01 -9.39 20.70
C GLU A 139 3.59 -8.84 20.68
N ILE A 140 2.97 -8.64 21.85
CA ILE A 140 1.66 -7.97 21.96
C ILE A 140 1.78 -6.51 21.53
N GLY A 141 2.81 -5.80 22.00
CA GLY A 141 3.04 -4.40 21.60
C GLY A 141 3.21 -4.25 20.09
N GLN A 142 4.00 -5.13 19.46
CA GLN A 142 4.16 -5.15 17.99
C GLN A 142 2.85 -5.41 17.24
N ASP A 143 2.02 -6.32 17.76
CA ASP A 143 0.72 -6.60 17.16
C ASP A 143 -0.25 -5.42 17.34
N GLU A 144 -0.23 -4.75 18.49
CA GLU A 144 -1.02 -3.53 18.75
C GLU A 144 -0.60 -2.37 17.84
N ASP A 145 0.71 -2.18 17.62
CA ASP A 145 1.24 -1.20 16.66
C ASP A 145 0.76 -1.52 15.23
N ARG A 146 0.79 -2.80 14.82
CA ARG A 146 0.30 -3.21 13.49
C ARG A 146 -1.21 -3.02 13.36
N VAL A 147 -2.00 -3.25 14.41
CA VAL A 147 -3.44 -2.94 14.43
C VAL A 147 -3.65 -1.45 14.19
N SER A 148 -2.93 -0.58 14.91
CA SER A 148 -3.04 0.87 14.73
C SER A 148 -2.67 1.29 13.31
N GLN A 149 -1.62 0.70 12.74
CA GLN A 149 -1.24 0.96 11.35
C GLN A 149 -2.33 0.54 10.36
N LEU A 150 -2.88 -0.67 10.49
CA LEU A 150 -3.95 -1.16 9.62
C LEU A 150 -5.24 -0.34 9.75
N GLU A 151 -5.56 0.15 10.95
CA GLU A 151 -6.69 1.06 11.17
C GLU A 151 -6.49 2.40 10.46
N LYS A 152 -5.25 2.91 10.46
CA LYS A 152 -4.90 4.10 9.69
C LYS A 152 -4.98 3.84 8.18
N GLU A 153 -4.43 2.72 7.70
CA GLU A 153 -4.53 2.31 6.29
C GLU A 153 -6.00 2.19 5.85
N LEU A 154 -6.88 1.67 6.71
CA LEU A 154 -8.32 1.60 6.44
C LEU A 154 -8.96 3.00 6.34
N ALA A 155 -8.60 3.92 7.23
CA ALA A 155 -9.09 5.28 7.20
C ALA A 155 -8.61 6.05 5.96
N ASP A 156 -7.35 5.86 5.57
CA ASP A 156 -6.78 6.45 4.35
C ASP A 156 -7.50 5.88 3.11
N LEU A 157 -7.78 4.58 3.08
CA LEU A 157 -8.56 3.92 2.03
C LEU A 157 -10.00 4.47 1.95
N ASP A 158 -10.61 4.84 3.08
CA ASP A 158 -11.93 5.48 3.11
C ASP A 158 -11.92 6.88 2.50
N VAL A 159 -10.84 7.63 2.71
CA VAL A 159 -10.63 8.95 2.09
C VAL A 159 -10.43 8.81 0.58
N GLU A 160 -9.62 7.84 0.14
CA GLU A 160 -9.44 7.52 -1.29
C GLU A 160 -10.76 7.13 -1.95
N ALA A 161 -11.49 6.21 -1.32
CA ALA A 161 -12.80 5.78 -1.79
C ALA A 161 -13.81 6.94 -1.87
N ALA A 162 -13.75 7.90 -0.95
CA ALA A 162 -14.58 9.11 -1.01
C ALA A 162 -14.19 10.03 -2.17
N ARG A 163 -12.89 10.19 -2.46
CA ARG A 163 -12.39 10.99 -3.60
C ARG A 163 -12.82 10.39 -4.94
N GLU A 164 -12.83 9.06 -5.04
CA GLU A 164 -13.25 8.33 -6.24
C GLU A 164 -14.77 8.09 -6.32
N ALA A 165 -15.56 8.68 -5.41
CA ALA A 165 -17.02 8.50 -5.34
C ALA A 165 -17.47 7.02 -5.27
N VAL A 166 -16.67 6.18 -4.62
CA VAL A 166 -16.92 4.75 -4.43
C VAL A 166 -18.16 4.55 -3.55
N PRO A 167 -19.17 3.77 -3.99
CA PRO A 167 -20.35 3.44 -3.20
C PRO A 167 -20.02 2.81 -1.85
N LEU A 168 -20.78 3.15 -0.81
CA LEU A 168 -20.61 2.58 0.53
C LEU A 168 -20.75 1.05 0.56
N GLU A 169 -21.55 0.48 -0.34
CA GLU A 169 -21.77 -0.96 -0.44
C GLU A 169 -20.51 -1.76 -0.81
N TRP A 170 -19.52 -1.10 -1.43
CA TRP A 170 -18.24 -1.72 -1.79
C TRP A 170 -17.22 -1.65 -0.66
N ARG A 171 -17.50 -0.86 0.38
CA ARG A 171 -16.67 -0.67 1.57
C ARG A 171 -17.12 -1.57 2.72
N LYS A 172 -18.00 -2.54 2.50
CA LYS A 172 -18.50 -3.49 3.51
C LYS A 172 -17.71 -4.78 3.54
#